data_AF-A0A1F8RYG1-F1
#
_entry.id   AF-A0A1F8RYG1-F1
#
_cell.length_a   1.000
_cell.length_b   1.000
_cell.length_c   1.000
_cell.angle_alpha   90.00
_cell.angle_beta   90.00
_cell.angle_gamma   90.00
#
_symmetry.space_group_name_H-M   'P 1'
#
loop_
_entity.id
_entity.type
_entity.pdbx_description
1 polymer ?
#
loop_
_entity_poly.entity_id
_entity_poly.type
_entity_poly.pdbx_seq_one_letter_code
_entity_poly.pdbx_strand_id
1 'polypeptide(L)'
;MEQQQRIGTQVEGKFFTIFVDGKEFHLEQSTITGGEIMDLAGISRDVGLIQILEDGTQVQVQPDEVVELQPGRRFKKAPRFVRG
;
A
#
# COMPACT_ATOMS: atom_id res chain seq x y z
N MET A 1 -1.48 -35.22 9.19
CA MET A 1 -2.50 -34.24 8.76
C MET A 1 -1.77 -33.07 8.12
N GLU A 2 -2.38 -32.51 7.07
CA GLU A 2 -1.86 -31.57 6.06
C GLU A 2 -0.40 -31.09 6.15
N GLN A 3 0.45 -31.50 5.20
CA GLN A 3 0.68 -30.80 3.93
C GLN A 3 1.41 -29.45 4.08
N GLN A 4 2.73 -29.53 3.88
CA GLN A 4 3.51 -28.67 2.97
C GLN A 4 3.17 -27.17 2.97
N GLN A 5 4.06 -26.35 3.53
CA GLN A 5 4.41 -25.10 2.85
C GLN A 5 5.90 -25.11 2.53
N ARG A 6 6.13 -25.02 1.23
CA ARG A 6 7.34 -25.26 0.45
C ARG A 6 8.22 -24.01 0.43
N ILE A 7 9.53 -24.22 0.58
CA ILE A 7 10.69 -23.57 -0.08
C ILE A 7 10.65 -22.07 -0.47
N GLY A 8 11.75 -21.40 -0.07
CA GLY A 8 12.44 -20.35 -0.82
C GLY A 8 11.80 -18.98 -0.73
N THR A 9 12.51 -17.93 -0.33
CA THR A 9 13.61 -17.43 -1.15
C THR A 9 14.50 -16.54 -0.29
N GLN A 10 15.80 -16.81 -0.28
CA GLN A 10 16.81 -15.79 -0.02
C GLN A 10 16.65 -14.71 -1.10
N VAL A 11 15.83 -13.70 -0.86
CA VAL A 11 15.73 -12.57 -1.79
C VAL A 11 16.84 -11.58 -1.44
N GLU A 12 17.87 -11.51 -2.28
CA GLU A 12 18.60 -10.26 -2.53
C GLU A 12 17.65 -9.29 -3.26
N GLY A 13 16.48 -9.03 -2.68
CA GLY A 13 15.35 -8.34 -3.29
C GLY A 13 15.19 -6.96 -2.67
N LYS A 14 15.08 -5.94 -3.50
CA LYS A 14 14.84 -4.56 -3.05
C LYS A 14 13.50 -4.51 -2.31
N PHE A 15 13.52 -4.52 -0.99
CA PHE A 15 12.34 -4.23 -0.19
C PHE A 15 11.95 -2.76 -0.41
N PHE A 16 10.68 -2.53 -0.72
CA PHE A 16 10.11 -1.20 -0.83
C PHE A 16 9.45 -0.85 0.50
N THR A 17 9.97 0.19 1.14
CA THR A 17 9.39 0.73 2.37
C THR A 17 8.39 1.82 2.03
N ILE A 18 7.16 1.65 2.51
CA ILE A 18 6.09 2.65 2.39
C ILE A 18 5.52 3.00 3.75
N PHE A 19 4.98 4.22 3.84
CA PHE A 19 4.31 4.69 5.04
C PHE A 19 2.83 4.78 4.77
N VAL A 20 1.99 4.07 5.51
CA VAL A 20 0.54 4.14 5.40
C VAL A 20 -0.03 4.56 6.75
N ASP A 21 -0.69 5.72 6.80
CA ASP A 21 -1.27 6.26 8.04
C ASP A 21 -0.25 6.40 9.19
N GLY A 22 1.01 6.67 8.84
CA GLY A 22 2.12 6.76 9.80
C GLY A 22 2.74 5.42 10.23
N LYS A 23 2.23 4.28 9.73
CA LYS A 23 2.84 2.96 9.91
C LYS A 23 3.75 2.62 8.74
N GLU A 24 4.90 2.07 9.03
CA GLU A 24 5.86 1.62 8.03
C GLU A 24 5.57 0.17 7.63
N PHE A 25 5.50 -0.09 6.33
CA PHE A 25 5.31 -1.42 5.75
C PHE A 25 6.42 -1.73 4.76
N HIS A 26 6.88 -2.98 4.77
CA HIS A 26 7.94 -3.48 3.91
C HIS A 26 7.34 -4.45 2.91
N LEU A 27 7.51 -4.16 1.62
CA LEU A 27 6.95 -4.94 0.53
C LEU A 27 8.08 -5.47 -0.34
N GLU A 28 7.99 -6.73 -0.74
CA GLU A 28 8.96 -7.37 -1.63
C GLU A 28 8.71 -7.06 -3.12
N GLN A 29 7.51 -6.55 -3.42
CA GLN A 29 7.07 -6.19 -4.75
C GLN A 29 7.30 -4.70 -5.03
N SER A 30 7.64 -4.36 -6.27
CA SER A 30 7.80 -2.98 -6.74
C SER A 30 6.48 -2.31 -7.14
N THR A 31 5.39 -3.07 -7.19
CA THR A 31 4.05 -2.58 -7.51
C THR A 31 3.05 -3.24 -6.58
N ILE A 32 2.06 -2.49 -6.13
CA ILE A 32 0.97 -3.00 -5.30
C ILE A 32 -0.32 -2.30 -5.69
N THR A 33 -1.45 -2.97 -5.53
CA THR A 33 -2.74 -2.30 -5.73
C THR A 33 -3.12 -1.42 -4.55
N GLY A 34 -3.90 -0.36 -4.79
CA GLY A 34 -4.47 0.44 -3.71
C GLY A 34 -5.26 -0.41 -2.72
N GLY A 35 -5.98 -1.43 -3.20
CA GLY A 35 -6.77 -2.34 -2.40
C GLY A 35 -5.93 -3.20 -1.47
N GLU A 36 -4.75 -3.64 -1.90
CA GLU A 36 -3.80 -4.36 -1.06
C GLU A 36 -3.16 -3.44 -0.01
N ILE A 37 -2.80 -2.20 -0.37
CA ILE A 37 -2.31 -1.22 0.63
C ILE A 37 -3.38 -0.97 1.70
N MET A 38 -4.63 -0.82 1.28
CA MET A 38 -5.76 -0.66 2.18
C MET A 38 -5.93 -1.87 3.10
N ASP A 39 -5.85 -3.10 2.57
CA ASP A 39 -5.94 -4.34 3.34
C ASP A 39 -4.83 -4.44 4.40
N LEU A 40 -3.58 -4.17 3.99
CA LEU A 40 -2.40 -4.15 4.89
C LEU A 40 -2.54 -3.14 6.02
N ALA A 41 -3.11 -1.97 5.72
CA ALA A 41 -3.31 -0.90 6.70
C ALA A 41 -4.61 -1.05 7.51
N GLY A 42 -5.48 -2.01 7.16
CA GLY A 42 -6.82 -2.16 7.76
C GLY A 42 -7.78 -1.02 7.38
N ILE A 43 -7.57 -0.38 6.24
CA ILE A 43 -8.43 0.67 5.69
C ILE A 43 -9.53 0.01 4.84
N SER A 44 -10.79 0.38 5.06
CA SER A 44 -11.88 -0.11 4.22
C SER A 44 -11.75 0.42 2.79
N ARG A 45 -11.90 -0.47 1.81
CA ARG A 45 -11.82 -0.13 0.37
C ARG A 45 -12.84 0.92 -0.07
N ASP A 46 -13.96 1.02 0.64
CA ASP A 46 -15.01 2.03 0.45
C ASP A 46 -14.55 3.47 0.77
N VAL A 47 -13.59 3.63 1.69
CA VAL A 47 -13.10 4.96 2.07
C VAL A 47 -12.18 5.54 0.98
N GLY A 48 -11.39 4.70 0.33
CA GLY A 48 -10.35 5.11 -0.59
C GLY A 48 -9.01 5.44 0.09
N LEU A 49 -7.98 5.51 -0.74
CA LEU A 49 -6.59 5.70 -0.34
C LEU A 49 -6.08 6.97 -1.01
N ILE A 50 -5.28 7.76 -0.31
CA ILE A 50 -4.60 8.91 -0.88
C ILE A 50 -3.11 8.64 -0.85
N GLN A 51 -2.48 8.77 -2.00
CA GLN A 51 -1.05 8.83 -2.12
C GLN A 51 -0.58 10.28 -2.04
N ILE A 52 0.43 10.53 -1.22
CA ILE A 52 1.12 11.81 -1.12
C ILE A 52 2.41 11.70 -1.93
N LEU A 53 2.51 12.51 -2.97
CA LEU A 53 3.71 12.64 -3.81
C LEU A 53 4.78 13.47 -3.09
N GLU A 54 6.01 13.45 -3.61
CA GLU A 54 7.15 14.19 -3.06
C GLU A 54 6.92 15.71 -3.03
N ASP A 55 6.18 16.23 -4.01
CA ASP A 55 5.76 17.63 -4.10
C ASP A 55 4.62 17.99 -3.11
N GLY A 56 4.15 17.02 -2.31
CA GLY A 56 3.03 17.19 -1.38
C GLY A 56 1.65 17.07 -2.04
N THR A 57 1.60 16.90 -3.36
CA THR A 57 0.38 16.61 -4.11
C THR A 57 -0.29 15.34 -3.62
N GLN A 58 -1.62 15.38 -3.43
CA GLN A 58 -2.43 14.27 -2.95
C GLN A 58 -3.22 13.68 -4.11
N VAL A 59 -2.93 12.44 -4.46
CA VAL A 59 -3.61 11.68 -5.53
C VAL A 59 -4.49 10.63 -4.88
N GLN A 60 -5.73 10.52 -5.33
CA GLN A 60 -6.61 9.44 -4.91
C GLN A 60 -6.27 8.17 -5.67
N VAL A 61 -5.98 7.11 -4.92
CA VAL A 61 -5.70 5.78 -5.43
C VAL A 61 -6.94 4.91 -5.26
N GLN A 62 -7.39 4.32 -6.37
CA GLN A 62 -8.50 3.38 -6.38
C GLN A 62 -8.07 1.99 -5.90
N PRO A 63 -8.98 1.15 -5.38
CA PRO A 63 -8.62 -0.19 -4.93
C PRO A 63 -8.06 -1.08 -6.05
N ASP A 64 -8.56 -0.92 -7.27
CA ASP A 64 -8.10 -1.64 -8.46
C ASP A 64 -6.91 -0.96 -9.17
N GLU A 65 -6.48 0.21 -8.68
CA GLU A 65 -5.37 0.94 -9.27
C GLU A 65 -4.03 0.38 -8.80
N VAL A 66 -3.16 0.08 -9.75
CA VAL A 66 -1.79 -0.39 -9.49
C VAL A 66 -0.90 0.81 -9.25
N VAL A 67 -0.25 0.82 -8.10
CA VAL A 67 0.67 1.86 -7.67
C VAL A 67 2.09 1.31 -7.64
N GLU A 68 3.01 2.03 -8.28
CA GLU A 68 4.44 1.75 -8.16
C GLU A 68 4.93 2.14 -6.76
N LEU A 69 5.57 1.18 -6.12
CA LEU A 69 6.19 1.35 -4.82
C LEU A 69 7.57 1.97 -5.04
N GLN A 70 7.75 3.13 -4.45
CA GLN A 70 9.04 3.81 -4.40
C GLN A 70 9.37 4.09 -2.94
N PRO A 71 10.64 3.92 -2.54
CA PRO A 71 11.05 4.21 -1.18
C PRO A 71 10.70 5.66 -0.83
N GLY A 72 10.05 5.85 0.33
CA GLY A 72 9.63 7.17 0.80
C GLY A 72 8.23 7.59 0.36
N ARG A 73 7.49 6.78 -0.42
CA ARG A 73 6.08 7.05 -0.69
C ARG A 73 5.25 7.00 0.59
N ARG A 74 4.39 8.01 0.72
CA ARG A 74 3.46 8.15 1.84
C ARG A 74 2.05 7.97 1.34
N PHE A 75 1.29 7.17 2.05
CA PHE A 75 -0.10 6.88 1.83
C PHE A 75 -0.86 7.22 3.11
N LYS A 76 -2.10 7.63 2.93
CA LYS A 76 -3.02 7.86 4.05
C LYS A 76 -4.42 7.46 3.65
N LYS A 77 -5.25 7.19 4.65
CA LYS A 77 -6.68 7.03 4.46
C LYS A 77 -7.26 8.29 3.80
N ALA A 78 -8.13 8.12 2.81
CA ALA A 78 -8.80 9.26 2.21
C ALA A 78 -9.73 9.96 3.23
N PRO A 79 -9.78 11.30 3.23
CA PRO A 79 -10.76 12.01 4.04
C PRO A 79 -12.15 11.60 3.57
N ARG A 80 -12.98 11.15 4.51
CA ARG A 80 -14.38 10.84 4.21
C ARG A 80 -15.13 12.15 4.05
N PHE A 81 -15.22 12.65 2.81
CA PHE A 81 -16.10 13.78 2.52
C PHE A 81 -17.54 13.30 2.64
N VAL A 82 -18.15 13.56 3.80
CA VAL A 82 -19.61 13.62 3.89
C VAL A 82 -20.06 14.79 3.02
N ARG A 83 -20.38 14.51 1.75
CA ARG A 83 -21.23 15.43 0.98
C ARG A 83 -22.59 15.39 1.68
N GLY A 84 -22.86 16.43 2.47
CA GLY A 84 -24.17 16.69 3.06
C GLY A 84 -25.21 17.01 2.01
#